data_AF-A0A6J2TQG7-F1
#
_entry.id   AF-A0A6J2TQG7-F1
#
_cell.length_a   1.000
_cell.length_b   1.000
_cell.length_c   1.000
_cell.angle_alpha   90.00
_cell.angle_beta   90.00
_cell.angle_gamma   90.00
#
_symmetry.space_group_name_H-M   'P 1'
#
loop_
_entity.id
_entity.type
_entity.pdbx_description
1 polymer ?
#
loop_
_entity_poly.entity_id
_entity_poly.type
_entity_poly.pdbx_seq_one_letter_code
_entity_poly.pdbx_strand_id
1 'polypeptide(L)'
;MGVSNRTTRIALGISAFSFLLFVIAFATPYWLVTDGRIQNPRFTNLGLWEVCFNNFQDIHRFYDTRFNGCMWVFEEEYYIIHDFLLPGFYIAVQLFATLCFVMCLIALPMTLAFLRTSRDDDRYVVLLLTIGTCQVLASIFGFIAVVTFGAKGDSRDWMPNWQNNDMGWSFALGVVGAVMLLPAGILYMVEARRERYKRLNEISNREVSEYGDDYYQHQAAVAAPSTSAPPQSFFAPESSRPRRPQPGQRLPTAPPHGGIQTDI
;
A
#
# COMPACT_ATOMS: atom_id res chain seq x y z
N MET A 1 -17.55 -10.26 -4.61
CA MET A 1 -16.33 -10.54 -3.82
C MET A 1 -15.18 -9.72 -4.41
N GLY A 2 -14.60 -8.78 -3.67
CA GLY A 2 -13.61 -7.84 -4.22
C GLY A 2 -12.27 -8.45 -4.63
N VAL A 3 -11.84 -9.54 -4.00
CA VAL A 3 -10.46 -10.07 -4.10
C VAL A 3 -10.23 -10.98 -5.33
N SER A 4 -10.56 -10.47 -6.52
CA SER A 4 -10.38 -11.18 -7.79
C SER A 4 -8.98 -11.00 -8.38
N ASN A 5 -8.43 -9.77 -8.40
CA ASN A 5 -7.12 -9.48 -9.01
C ASN A 5 -5.96 -10.10 -8.20
N ARG A 6 -4.96 -10.69 -8.90
CA ARG A 6 -3.72 -11.25 -8.28
C ARG A 6 -2.94 -10.18 -7.49
N THR A 7 -2.84 -8.97 -8.03
CA THR A 7 -2.18 -7.82 -7.39
C THR A 7 -2.79 -7.49 -6.03
N THR A 8 -4.13 -7.46 -5.95
CA THR A 8 -4.88 -7.21 -4.72
C THR A 8 -4.64 -8.29 -3.67
N ARG A 9 -4.52 -9.57 -4.08
CA ARG A 9 -4.18 -10.68 -3.17
C ARG A 9 -2.78 -10.50 -2.56
N ILE A 10 -1.81 -10.06 -3.38
CA ILE A 10 -0.45 -9.77 -2.95
C ILE A 10 -0.44 -8.55 -2.00
N ALA A 11 -1.10 -7.46 -2.37
CA ALA A 11 -1.24 -6.26 -1.53
C ALA A 11 -1.85 -6.59 -0.15
N LEU A 12 -2.95 -7.37 -0.13
CA LEU A 12 -3.61 -7.83 1.10
C LEU A 12 -2.70 -8.72 1.96
N GLY A 13 -1.98 -9.66 1.35
CA GLY A 13 -1.04 -10.53 2.06
C GLY A 13 0.10 -9.75 2.72
N ILE A 14 0.72 -8.83 1.96
CA ILE A 14 1.76 -7.94 2.49
C ILE A 14 1.17 -7.04 3.60
N SER A 15 -0.01 -6.45 3.40
CA SER A 15 -0.69 -5.61 4.39
C SER A 15 -0.86 -6.33 5.73
N ALA A 16 -1.43 -7.53 5.70
CA ALA A 16 -1.76 -8.28 6.90
C ALA A 16 -0.49 -8.73 7.65
N PHE A 17 0.53 -9.16 6.90
CA PHE A 17 1.83 -9.51 7.48
C PHE A 17 2.54 -8.29 8.09
N SER A 18 2.62 -7.19 7.34
CA SER A 18 3.26 -5.94 7.78
C SER A 18 2.59 -5.36 9.02
N PHE A 19 1.25 -5.34 9.05
CA PHE A 19 0.49 -4.92 10.21
C PHE A 19 0.70 -5.86 11.41
N LEU A 20 0.67 -7.19 11.22
CA LEU A 20 0.93 -8.14 12.30
C LEU A 20 2.32 -7.93 12.93
N LEU A 21 3.37 -7.78 12.11
CA LEU A 21 4.72 -7.50 12.61
C LEU A 21 4.78 -6.16 13.38
N PHE A 22 4.13 -5.12 12.85
CA PHE A 22 4.10 -3.82 13.50
C PHE A 22 3.28 -3.82 14.80
N VAL A 23 2.18 -4.59 14.89
CA VAL A 23 1.40 -4.78 16.13
C VAL A 23 2.24 -5.48 17.20
N ILE A 24 2.95 -6.56 16.84
CA ILE A 24 3.85 -7.27 17.77
C ILE A 24 4.96 -6.32 18.24
N ALA A 25 5.57 -5.57 17.32
CA ALA A 25 6.58 -4.58 17.66
C ALA A 25 6.05 -3.50 18.62
N PHE A 26 4.90 -2.92 18.28
CA PHE A 26 4.25 -1.85 19.03
C PHE A 26 3.88 -2.25 20.47
N ALA A 27 3.54 -3.52 20.71
CA ALA A 27 3.02 -4.01 21.98
C ALA A 27 4.04 -4.75 22.87
N THR A 28 5.28 -5.01 22.42
CA THR A 28 6.23 -5.87 23.17
C THR A 28 7.48 -5.13 23.67
N PRO A 29 7.99 -5.45 24.87
CA PRO A 29 9.03 -4.68 25.56
C PRO A 29 10.47 -4.98 25.08
N TYR A 30 10.68 -5.21 23.78
CA TYR A 30 11.96 -5.70 23.22
C TYR A 30 12.47 -4.90 22.01
N TRP A 31 12.38 -3.57 22.07
CA TRP A 31 13.02 -2.64 21.13
C TRP A 31 14.51 -2.45 21.44
N LEU A 32 14.88 -2.40 22.72
CA LEU A 32 16.26 -2.42 23.22
C LEU A 32 16.36 -3.48 24.32
N VAL A 33 17.41 -4.29 24.33
CA VAL A 33 17.56 -5.45 25.22
C VAL A 33 19.03 -5.59 25.65
N THR A 34 19.30 -5.99 26.90
CA THR A 34 20.68 -6.25 27.32
C THR A 34 21.29 -7.50 26.67
N ASP A 35 22.59 -7.46 26.36
CA ASP A 35 23.36 -8.53 25.72
C ASP A 35 23.58 -9.78 26.60
N GLY A 36 23.18 -9.72 27.88
CA GLY A 36 23.30 -10.79 28.87
C GLY A 36 24.72 -11.07 29.37
N ARG A 37 25.73 -10.27 29.00
CA ARG A 37 27.13 -10.46 29.43
C ARG A 37 27.41 -9.90 30.82
N ILE A 38 26.64 -8.90 31.26
CA ILE A 38 26.74 -8.34 32.62
C ILE A 38 25.93 -9.20 33.60
N GLN A 39 26.52 -9.50 34.76
CA GLN A 39 25.77 -10.05 35.90
C GLN A 39 25.01 -8.92 36.60
N ASN A 40 23.68 -9.06 36.72
CA ASN A 40 22.77 -8.04 37.27
C ASN A 40 22.88 -6.68 36.54
N PRO A 41 22.58 -6.61 35.22
CA PRO A 41 22.54 -5.34 34.49
C PRO A 41 21.38 -4.50 35.04
N ARG A 42 21.56 -3.18 35.18
CA ARG A 42 20.55 -2.33 35.84
C ARG A 42 19.33 -2.06 34.94
N PHE A 43 19.55 -2.10 33.64
CA PHE A 43 18.54 -2.13 32.59
C PHE A 43 18.44 -3.55 32.01
N THR A 44 17.24 -4.03 31.73
CA THR A 44 17.03 -5.38 31.17
C THR A 44 16.52 -5.31 29.74
N ASN A 45 15.41 -4.61 29.51
CA ASN A 45 14.77 -4.46 28.21
C ASN A 45 13.74 -3.31 28.21
N LEU A 46 13.44 -2.77 27.02
CA LEU A 46 12.50 -1.68 26.80
C LEU A 46 11.78 -1.86 25.47
N GLY A 47 10.49 -1.55 25.46
CA GLY A 47 9.71 -1.26 24.25
C GLY A 47 8.92 0.03 24.43
N LEU A 48 8.13 0.42 23.42
CA LEU A 48 7.47 1.74 23.36
C LEU A 48 6.72 2.15 24.63
N TRP A 49 6.13 1.18 25.34
CA TRP A 49 5.20 1.42 26.45
C TRP A 49 5.64 0.82 27.80
N GLU A 50 6.66 -0.04 27.82
CA GLU A 50 7.07 -0.78 29.02
C GLU A 50 8.60 -0.86 29.08
N VAL A 51 9.15 -0.64 30.27
CA VAL A 51 10.58 -0.73 30.56
C VAL A 51 10.82 -1.63 31.77
N CYS A 52 11.86 -2.46 31.68
CA CYS A 52 12.27 -3.39 32.70
C CYS A 52 13.62 -2.97 33.29
N PHE A 53 13.65 -2.74 34.61
CA PHE A 53 14.84 -2.42 35.38
C PHE A 53 15.11 -3.49 36.46
N ASN A 54 16.36 -3.58 36.89
CA ASN A 54 16.81 -4.50 37.95
C ASN A 54 17.71 -3.74 38.92
N ASN A 55 17.19 -3.44 40.12
CA ASN A 55 17.85 -2.65 41.16
C ASN A 55 18.47 -1.34 40.62
N PHE A 56 17.75 -0.67 39.70
CA PHE A 56 18.16 0.63 39.17
C PHE A 56 17.85 1.74 40.18
N GLN A 57 18.79 2.67 40.32
CA GLN A 57 18.72 3.86 41.15
C GLN A 57 19.44 4.95 40.37
N ASP A 58 18.81 6.11 40.19
CA ASP A 58 19.46 7.22 39.48
C ASP A 58 20.69 7.71 40.27
N ILE A 59 21.71 8.11 39.52
CA ILE A 59 22.98 8.64 40.03
C ILE A 59 22.92 10.18 40.12
N HIS A 60 22.04 10.82 39.35
CA HIS A 60 21.93 12.29 39.28
C HIS A 60 21.00 12.86 40.35
N ARG A 61 19.98 12.10 40.76
CA ARG A 61 19.08 12.43 41.88
C ARG A 61 19.09 11.28 42.90
N PHE A 62 19.73 11.49 44.06
CA PHE A 62 19.84 10.52 45.15
C PHE A 62 18.51 10.31 45.91
N TYR A 63 17.53 9.68 45.27
CA TYR A 63 16.34 9.15 45.93
C TYR A 63 16.63 7.75 46.47
N ASP A 64 16.03 7.40 47.62
CA ASP A 64 16.12 6.04 48.19
C ASP A 64 15.28 4.99 47.43
N THR A 65 14.53 5.42 46.40
CA THR A 65 13.73 4.54 45.55
C THR A 65 14.61 3.69 44.62
N ARG A 66 14.20 2.43 44.42
CA ARG A 66 14.90 1.46 43.57
C ARG A 66 13.92 0.81 42.60
N PHE A 67 14.13 1.05 41.31
CA PHE A 67 13.29 0.54 40.24
C PHE A 67 13.64 -0.92 39.93
N ASN A 68 12.63 -1.79 40.02
CA ASN A 68 12.75 -3.24 39.91
C ASN A 68 11.53 -3.81 39.17
N GLY A 69 11.75 -4.74 38.24
CA GLY A 69 10.70 -5.34 37.43
C GLY A 69 10.38 -4.51 36.18
N CYS A 70 9.32 -4.93 35.49
CA CYS A 70 8.77 -4.27 34.30
C CYS A 70 7.54 -3.45 34.69
N MET A 71 7.50 -2.17 34.31
CA MET A 71 6.37 -1.28 34.58
C MET A 71 6.09 -0.39 33.36
N TRP A 72 4.88 0.19 33.32
CA TRP A 72 4.47 1.05 32.21
C TRP A 72 5.27 2.35 32.22
N VAL A 73 5.65 2.85 31.05
CA VAL A 73 6.63 3.95 30.90
C VAL A 73 6.14 5.30 31.45
N PHE A 74 4.84 5.45 31.74
CA PHE A 74 4.26 6.62 32.39
C PHE A 74 3.58 6.29 33.75
N GLU A 75 4.02 5.21 34.42
CA GLU A 75 3.63 4.95 35.83
C GLU A 75 4.15 6.06 36.78
N GLU A 76 3.45 6.30 37.89
CA GLU A 76 3.72 7.46 38.77
C GLU A 76 5.15 7.42 39.38
N GLU A 77 5.66 6.25 39.73
CA GLU A 77 7.03 6.08 40.24
C GLU A 77 8.09 6.57 39.24
N TYR A 78 7.85 6.46 37.93
CA TYR A 78 8.78 6.91 36.91
C TYR A 78 8.73 8.42 36.65
N TYR A 79 7.75 9.16 37.17
CA TYR A 79 7.74 10.63 37.07
C TYR A 79 9.01 11.26 37.66
N ILE A 80 9.61 10.62 38.66
CA ILE A 80 10.89 10.99 39.29
C ILE A 80 12.07 11.00 38.30
N ILE A 81 12.04 10.10 37.30
CA ILE A 81 13.11 9.89 36.30
C ILE A 81 12.64 10.14 34.85
N HIS A 82 11.48 10.80 34.67
CA HIS A 82 10.82 10.97 33.37
C HIS A 82 11.72 11.65 32.33
N ASP A 83 12.45 12.71 32.73
CA ASP A 83 13.39 13.45 31.87
C ASP A 83 14.48 12.55 31.24
N PHE A 84 14.84 11.47 31.93
CA PHE A 84 15.86 10.49 31.55
C PHE A 84 15.27 9.31 30.78
N LEU A 85 14.12 8.79 31.21
CA LEU A 85 13.44 7.66 30.58
C LEU A 85 12.81 8.05 29.22
N LEU A 86 12.26 9.27 29.13
CA LEU A 86 11.51 9.81 28.00
C LEU A 86 12.17 11.07 27.41
N PRO A 87 13.41 10.97 26.88
CA PRO A 87 14.02 12.09 26.18
C PRO A 87 13.21 12.42 24.91
N GLY A 88 13.24 13.68 24.47
CA GLY A 88 12.37 14.17 23.39
C GLY A 88 12.45 13.40 22.07
N PHE A 89 13.56 12.69 21.77
CA PHE A 89 13.63 11.81 20.61
C PHE A 89 12.78 10.54 20.77
N TYR A 90 12.69 9.99 21.98
CA TYR A 90 11.93 8.78 22.27
C TYR A 90 10.43 9.07 22.32
N ILE A 91 10.04 10.24 22.85
CA ILE A 91 8.67 10.77 22.73
C ILE A 91 8.27 10.91 21.24
N ALA A 92 9.18 11.36 20.37
CA ALA A 92 8.93 11.40 18.93
C ALA A 92 8.76 10.00 18.31
N VAL A 93 9.57 9.01 18.72
CA VAL A 93 9.40 7.60 18.30
C VAL A 93 8.01 7.08 18.70
N GLN A 94 7.61 7.26 19.96
CA GLN A 94 6.29 6.86 20.46
C GLN A 94 5.15 7.53 19.67
N LEU A 95 5.25 8.84 19.42
CA LEU A 95 4.26 9.59 18.63
C LEU A 95 4.13 9.05 17.19
N PHE A 96 5.25 8.93 16.47
CA PHE A 96 5.23 8.47 15.08
C PHE A 96 4.85 6.98 14.95
N ALA A 97 5.24 6.13 15.91
CA ALA A 97 4.77 4.74 15.97
C ALA A 97 3.26 4.66 16.23
N THR A 98 2.73 5.55 17.09
CA THR A 98 1.28 5.64 17.36
C THR A 98 0.51 6.12 16.14
N LEU A 99 1.01 7.11 15.41
CA LEU A 99 0.40 7.56 14.14
C LEU A 99 0.41 6.43 13.08
N CYS A 100 1.49 5.65 12.98
CA CYS A 100 1.53 4.45 12.13
C CYS A 100 0.46 3.43 12.53
N PHE A 101 0.39 3.09 13.82
CA PHE A 101 -0.55 2.12 14.39
C PHE A 101 -2.02 2.55 14.17
N VAL A 102 -2.35 3.81 14.46
CA VAL A 102 -3.69 4.39 14.25
C VAL A 102 -4.08 4.36 12.77
N MET A 103 -3.17 4.71 11.85
CA MET A 103 -3.46 4.66 10.42
C MET A 103 -3.66 3.23 9.91
N CYS A 104 -3.00 2.24 10.51
CA CYS A 104 -3.28 0.82 10.25
C CYS A 104 -4.63 0.37 10.83
N LEU A 105 -4.99 0.79 12.05
CA LEU A 105 -6.30 0.54 12.66
C LEU A 105 -7.45 1.15 11.87
N ILE A 106 -7.25 2.30 11.22
CA ILE A 106 -8.22 2.92 10.31
C ILE A 106 -8.31 2.14 8.99
N ALA A 107 -7.18 1.65 8.46
CA ALA A 107 -7.16 0.84 7.24
C ALA A 107 -7.81 -0.56 7.42
N LEU A 108 -7.82 -1.11 8.64
CA LEU A 108 -8.38 -2.43 8.94
C LEU A 108 -9.88 -2.58 8.63
N PRO A 109 -10.81 -1.77 9.18
CA PRO A 109 -12.24 -1.86 8.85
C PRO A 109 -12.53 -1.51 7.39
N MET A 110 -11.75 -0.60 6.77
CA MET A 110 -11.85 -0.31 5.34
C MET A 110 -11.47 -1.55 4.50
N THR A 111 -10.41 -2.26 4.89
CA THR A 111 -10.00 -3.53 4.27
C THR A 111 -11.10 -4.59 4.45
N LEU A 112 -11.67 -4.74 5.65
CA LEU A 112 -12.78 -5.67 5.89
C LEU A 112 -14.01 -5.35 5.05
N ALA A 113 -14.35 -4.07 4.86
CA ALA A 113 -15.41 -3.65 3.95
C ALA A 113 -15.08 -4.02 2.49
N PHE A 114 -13.86 -3.70 2.04
CA PHE A 114 -13.36 -4.04 0.71
C PHE A 114 -13.42 -5.53 0.37
N LEU A 115 -13.16 -6.42 1.35
CA LEU A 115 -13.32 -7.88 1.15
C LEU A 115 -14.77 -8.28 0.81
N ARG A 116 -15.76 -7.55 1.33
CA ARG A 116 -17.20 -7.82 1.16
C ARG A 116 -17.78 -7.15 -0.10
N THR A 117 -17.35 -5.93 -0.40
CA THR A 117 -17.74 -5.15 -1.58
C THR A 117 -17.54 -5.91 -2.90
N SER A 118 -18.38 -5.67 -3.91
CA SER A 118 -18.15 -6.18 -5.27
C SER A 118 -17.30 -5.21 -6.08
N ARG A 119 -16.66 -5.70 -7.14
CA ARG A 119 -15.85 -4.88 -8.08
C ARG A 119 -16.67 -3.77 -8.76
N ASP A 120 -17.96 -4.04 -8.91
CA ASP A 120 -18.94 -3.30 -9.70
C ASP A 120 -19.56 -2.14 -8.89
N ASP A 121 -19.50 -2.22 -7.55
CA ASP A 121 -19.85 -1.15 -6.62
C ASP A 121 -18.87 0.03 -6.77
N ASP A 122 -19.38 1.25 -6.94
CA ASP A 122 -18.58 2.46 -7.11
C ASP A 122 -17.65 2.75 -5.92
N ARG A 123 -18.03 2.26 -4.72
CA ARG A 123 -17.21 2.34 -3.51
C ARG A 123 -15.90 1.55 -3.64
N TYR A 124 -15.81 0.57 -4.53
CA TYR A 124 -14.64 -0.30 -4.71
C TYR A 124 -13.36 0.49 -5.02
N VAL A 125 -13.43 1.47 -5.93
CA VAL A 125 -12.27 2.31 -6.31
C VAL A 125 -11.88 3.26 -5.18
N VAL A 126 -12.87 3.82 -4.46
CA VAL A 126 -12.65 4.69 -3.30
C VAL A 126 -11.97 3.90 -2.17
N LEU A 127 -12.48 2.72 -1.84
CA LEU A 127 -11.89 1.84 -0.81
C LEU A 127 -10.43 1.49 -1.13
N LEU A 128 -10.12 1.09 -2.37
CA LEU A 128 -8.73 0.83 -2.79
C LEU A 128 -7.84 2.06 -2.60
N LEU A 129 -8.31 3.24 -3.01
CA LEU A 129 -7.53 4.47 -2.90
C LEU A 129 -7.31 4.89 -1.43
N THR A 130 -8.33 4.82 -0.59
CA THR A 130 -8.23 5.20 0.83
C THR A 130 -7.38 4.20 1.62
N ILE A 131 -7.55 2.88 1.43
CA ILE A 131 -6.69 1.86 2.06
C ILE A 131 -5.22 2.08 1.66
N GLY A 132 -4.97 2.28 0.36
CA GLY A 132 -3.63 2.57 -0.15
C GLY A 132 -3.03 3.82 0.47
N THR A 133 -3.81 4.90 0.58
CA THR A 133 -3.40 6.17 1.18
C THR A 133 -3.10 6.03 2.66
N CYS A 134 -3.95 5.33 3.42
CA CYS A 134 -3.72 5.05 4.83
C CYS A 134 -2.42 4.26 5.07
N GLN A 135 -2.12 3.27 4.23
CA GLN A 135 -0.90 2.46 4.36
C GLN A 135 0.38 3.22 3.95
N VAL A 136 0.34 4.06 2.91
CA VAL A 136 1.48 4.92 2.55
C VAL A 136 1.78 5.92 3.68
N LEU A 137 0.75 6.56 4.25
CA LEU A 137 0.92 7.47 5.38
C LEU A 137 1.39 6.75 6.65
N ALA A 138 0.83 5.57 6.95
CA ALA A 138 1.30 4.73 8.06
C ALA A 138 2.78 4.38 7.89
N SER A 139 3.21 3.97 6.69
CA SER A 139 4.61 3.64 6.41
C SER A 139 5.54 4.84 6.58
N ILE A 140 5.13 6.04 6.18
CA ILE A 140 5.91 7.27 6.39
C ILE A 140 6.12 7.53 7.89
N PHE A 141 5.05 7.47 8.70
CA PHE A 141 5.17 7.64 10.15
C PHE A 141 6.00 6.53 10.80
N GLY A 142 5.76 5.26 10.43
CA GLY A 142 6.51 4.11 10.93
C GLY A 142 7.99 4.20 10.57
N PHE A 143 8.33 4.65 9.36
CA PHE A 143 9.70 4.86 8.91
C PHE A 143 10.40 5.94 9.74
N ILE A 144 9.73 7.08 9.99
CA ILE A 144 10.28 8.13 10.86
C ILE A 144 10.54 7.58 12.28
N ALA A 145 9.60 6.82 12.84
CA ALA A 145 9.77 6.21 14.17
C ALA A 145 10.97 5.26 14.23
N VAL A 146 11.10 4.32 13.28
CA VAL A 146 12.20 3.34 13.32
C VAL A 146 13.55 3.92 12.93
N VAL A 147 13.60 4.97 12.10
CA VAL A 147 14.84 5.70 11.81
C VAL A 147 15.28 6.55 13.00
N THR A 148 14.36 7.27 13.67
CA THR A 148 14.68 8.03 14.90
C THR A 148 15.15 7.11 16.02
N PHE A 149 14.53 5.94 16.19
CA PHE A 149 14.99 4.94 17.17
C PHE A 149 16.32 4.31 16.74
N GLY A 150 16.46 3.87 15.48
CA GLY A 150 17.71 3.27 14.98
C GLY A 150 18.92 4.21 15.07
N ALA A 151 18.72 5.52 15.00
CA ALA A 151 19.78 6.52 15.11
C ALA A 151 20.13 6.95 16.55
N LYS A 152 19.28 6.67 17.55
CA LYS A 152 19.44 7.21 18.92
C LYS A 152 19.11 6.26 20.08
N GLY A 153 18.52 5.09 19.81
CA GLY A 153 18.16 4.09 20.83
C GLY A 153 19.37 3.40 21.45
N ASP A 154 20.43 3.20 20.66
CA ASP A 154 21.77 2.80 21.13
C ASP A 154 22.67 4.04 21.29
N SER A 155 22.15 5.10 21.91
CA SER A 155 22.95 6.26 22.28
C SER A 155 23.62 6.05 23.64
N ARG A 156 24.93 6.31 23.68
CA ARG A 156 25.79 6.22 24.88
C ARG A 156 25.27 6.97 26.11
N ASP A 157 24.42 7.97 25.85
CA ASP A 157 23.94 8.95 26.82
C ASP A 157 22.49 8.72 27.27
N TRP A 158 21.82 7.63 26.82
CA TRP A 158 20.41 7.35 27.16
C TRP A 158 20.23 6.25 28.20
N MET A 159 20.58 5.00 27.89
CA MET A 159 20.24 3.86 28.77
C MET A 159 21.43 3.42 29.65
N PRO A 160 21.17 2.95 30.89
CA PRO A 160 22.20 2.35 31.74
C PRO A 160 22.87 1.18 31.03
N ASN A 161 24.17 0.99 31.26
CA ASN A 161 24.94 -0.13 30.69
C ASN A 161 24.95 -0.17 29.15
N TRP A 162 24.85 0.97 28.44
CA TRP A 162 24.78 1.07 26.97
C TRP A 162 25.75 0.17 26.17
N GLN A 163 26.96 -0.08 26.67
CA GLN A 163 27.95 -0.99 26.03
C GLN A 163 27.49 -2.44 25.89
N ASN A 164 26.39 -2.79 26.58
CA ASN A 164 25.82 -4.12 26.73
C ASN A 164 24.30 -4.09 26.47
N ASN A 165 23.83 -3.14 25.64
CA ASN A 165 22.45 -3.05 25.16
C ASN A 165 22.43 -3.16 23.63
N ASP A 166 21.73 -4.15 23.10
CA ASP A 166 21.57 -4.39 21.67
C ASP A 166 20.14 -4.00 21.20
N MET A 167 20.02 -3.67 19.92
CA MET A 167 18.73 -3.48 19.25
C MET A 167 17.93 -4.79 19.25
N GLY A 168 16.76 -4.78 19.89
CA GLY A 168 15.98 -5.98 20.16
C GLY A 168 15.18 -6.51 18.97
N TRP A 169 14.75 -7.77 19.09
CA TRP A 169 14.00 -8.47 18.02
C TRP A 169 12.70 -7.78 17.64
N SER A 170 12.02 -7.11 18.59
CA SER A 170 10.76 -6.41 18.34
C SER A 170 10.99 -5.12 17.54
N PHE A 171 12.11 -4.42 17.74
CA PHE A 171 12.51 -3.31 16.85
C PHE A 171 12.72 -3.79 15.41
N ALA A 172 13.36 -4.95 15.21
CA ALA A 172 13.52 -5.52 13.87
C ALA A 172 12.17 -5.87 13.20
N LEU A 173 11.19 -6.40 13.94
CA LEU A 173 9.82 -6.58 13.45
C LEU A 173 9.14 -5.24 13.14
N GLY A 174 9.40 -4.20 13.93
CA GLY A 174 8.93 -2.84 13.71
C GLY A 174 9.46 -2.22 12.42
N VAL A 175 10.75 -2.40 12.12
CA VAL A 175 11.38 -1.97 10.86
C VAL A 175 10.72 -2.65 9.66
N VAL A 176 10.61 -3.98 9.67
CA VAL A 176 9.99 -4.72 8.56
C VAL A 176 8.49 -4.38 8.43
N GLY A 177 7.77 -4.31 9.55
CA GLY A 177 6.36 -3.97 9.62
C GLY A 177 6.02 -2.53 9.23
N ALA A 178 6.94 -1.58 9.40
CA ALA A 178 6.81 -0.21 8.92
C ALA A 178 7.11 -0.10 7.40
N VAL A 179 8.19 -0.73 6.94
CA VAL A 179 8.67 -0.60 5.54
C VAL A 179 7.78 -1.37 4.57
N MET A 180 7.26 -2.55 4.92
CA MET A 180 6.42 -3.34 4.01
C MET A 180 5.00 -2.76 3.80
N LEU A 181 4.57 -1.76 4.59
CA LEU A 181 3.33 -1.01 4.37
C LEU A 181 3.40 -0.16 3.08
N LEU A 182 4.58 0.38 2.72
CA LEU A 182 4.74 1.22 1.53
C LEU A 182 4.41 0.47 0.21
N PRO A 183 5.03 -0.68 -0.12
CA PRO A 183 4.68 -1.42 -1.33
C PRO A 183 3.23 -1.94 -1.31
N ALA A 184 2.69 -2.32 -0.14
CA ALA A 184 1.28 -2.71 -0.03
C ALA A 184 0.33 -1.56 -0.41
N GLY A 185 0.56 -0.36 0.16
CA GLY A 185 -0.21 0.84 -0.14
C GLY A 185 -0.10 1.27 -1.61
N ILE A 186 1.10 1.22 -2.18
CA ILE A 186 1.33 1.49 -3.61
C ILE A 186 0.57 0.50 -4.51
N LEU A 187 0.58 -0.80 -4.20
CA LEU A 187 -0.15 -1.80 -4.99
C LEU A 187 -1.67 -1.56 -4.98
N TYR A 188 -2.24 -1.13 -3.85
CA TYR A 188 -3.65 -0.70 -3.80
C TYR A 188 -3.92 0.56 -4.64
N MET A 189 -3.06 1.58 -4.58
CA MET A 189 -3.18 2.78 -5.42
C MET A 189 -3.06 2.46 -6.92
N VAL A 190 -2.16 1.56 -7.30
CA VAL A 190 -1.97 1.12 -8.70
C VAL A 190 -3.22 0.41 -9.23
N GLU A 191 -3.84 -0.48 -8.46
CA GLU A 191 -5.11 -1.09 -8.87
C GLU A 191 -6.27 -0.10 -8.83
N ALA A 192 -6.37 0.81 -7.83
CA ALA A 192 -7.37 1.88 -7.83
C ALA A 192 -7.31 2.71 -9.12
N ARG A 193 -6.09 3.10 -9.53
CA ARG A 193 -5.83 3.85 -10.77
C ARG A 193 -6.20 3.03 -12.01
N ARG A 194 -5.80 1.75 -12.07
CA ARG A 194 -6.08 0.84 -13.18
C ARG A 194 -7.58 0.58 -13.38
N GLU A 195 -8.33 0.39 -12.31
CA GLU A 195 -9.78 0.16 -12.38
C GLU A 195 -10.54 1.48 -12.68
N ARG A 196 -10.04 2.64 -12.23
CA ARG A 196 -10.56 3.96 -12.66
C ARG A 196 -10.38 4.18 -14.16
N TYR A 197 -9.21 3.87 -14.73
CA TYR A 197 -8.98 3.99 -16.19
C TYR A 197 -9.88 3.06 -17.01
N LYS A 198 -10.11 1.82 -16.56
CA LYS A 198 -11.07 0.93 -17.25
C LYS A 198 -12.48 1.50 -17.28
N ARG A 199 -13.02 1.90 -16.12
CA ARG A 199 -14.37 2.49 -16.03
C ARG A 199 -14.51 3.74 -16.92
N LEU A 200 -13.49 4.59 -17.00
CA LEU A 200 -13.50 5.75 -17.90
C LEU A 200 -13.49 5.36 -19.38
N ASN A 201 -12.67 4.36 -19.77
CA ASN A 201 -12.66 3.86 -21.15
C ASN A 201 -13.98 3.14 -21.50
N GLU A 202 -14.59 2.43 -20.55
CA GLU A 202 -15.90 1.76 -20.72
C GLU A 202 -17.04 2.77 -20.91
N ILE A 203 -17.00 3.91 -20.18
CA ILE A 203 -17.94 5.03 -20.39
C ILE A 203 -17.72 5.67 -21.76
N SER A 204 -16.49 6.07 -22.08
CA SER A 204 -16.17 6.72 -23.36
C SER A 204 -16.49 5.85 -24.57
N ASN A 205 -16.25 4.54 -24.50
CA ASN A 205 -16.66 3.61 -25.56
C ASN A 205 -18.18 3.51 -25.71
N ARG A 206 -18.95 3.63 -24.62
CA ARG A 206 -20.44 3.65 -24.69
C ARG A 206 -20.95 4.94 -25.32
N GLU A 207 -20.44 6.09 -24.89
CA GLU A 207 -20.78 7.41 -25.45
C GLU A 207 -20.52 7.45 -26.98
N VAL A 208 -19.40 6.88 -27.44
CA VAL A 208 -19.06 6.76 -28.86
C VAL A 208 -19.98 5.79 -29.60
N SER A 209 -20.43 4.69 -28.97
CA SER A 209 -21.42 3.77 -29.56
C SER A 209 -22.80 4.42 -29.68
N GLU A 210 -23.29 5.03 -28.61
CA GLU A 210 -24.61 5.68 -28.53
C GLU A 210 -24.74 6.81 -29.56
N TYR A 211 -23.72 7.67 -29.68
CA TYR A 211 -23.65 8.71 -30.72
C TYR A 211 -23.60 8.12 -32.15
N GLY A 212 -22.96 6.96 -32.32
CA GLY A 212 -22.91 6.26 -33.60
C GLY A 212 -24.27 5.70 -34.01
N ASP A 213 -24.97 5.04 -33.09
CA ASP A 213 -26.31 4.48 -33.32
C ASP A 213 -27.34 5.60 -33.61
N ASP A 214 -27.30 6.71 -32.87
CA ASP A 214 -28.12 7.90 -33.13
C ASP A 214 -27.86 8.47 -34.54
N TYR A 215 -26.59 8.58 -34.95
CA TYR A 215 -26.21 9.07 -36.29
C TYR A 215 -26.81 8.19 -37.39
N TYR A 216 -26.65 6.87 -37.30
CA TYR A 216 -27.20 5.95 -38.29
C TYR A 216 -28.74 5.92 -38.28
N GLN A 217 -29.36 6.02 -37.11
CA GLN A 217 -30.83 6.05 -36.99
C GLN A 217 -31.42 7.34 -37.57
N HIS A 218 -30.79 8.50 -37.33
CA HIS A 218 -31.14 9.75 -38.00
C HIS A 218 -30.96 9.67 -39.52
N GLN A 219 -29.85 9.10 -40.00
CA GLN A 219 -29.62 8.97 -41.45
C GLN A 219 -30.63 8.01 -42.11
N ALA A 220 -31.00 6.92 -41.44
CA ALA A 220 -32.05 6.01 -41.89
C ALA A 220 -33.44 6.68 -41.93
N ALA A 221 -33.76 7.53 -40.95
CA ALA A 221 -35.02 8.28 -40.92
C ALA A 221 -35.10 9.33 -42.05
N VAL A 222 -33.99 9.97 -42.42
CA VAL A 222 -33.92 10.92 -43.55
C VAL A 222 -33.92 10.19 -44.90
N ALA A 223 -33.41 8.97 -44.97
CA ALA A 223 -33.43 8.12 -46.16
C ALA A 223 -34.75 7.35 -46.37
N ALA A 224 -35.68 7.41 -45.41
CA ALA A 224 -36.98 6.76 -45.53
C ALA A 224 -37.87 7.46 -46.58
N PRO A 225 -38.50 6.74 -47.53
CA PRO A 225 -39.36 7.37 -48.52
C PRO A 225 -40.58 8.04 -47.87
N SER A 226 -40.85 9.30 -48.23
CA SER A 226 -42.09 9.97 -47.86
C SER A 226 -43.29 9.31 -48.55
N THR A 227 -44.15 8.66 -47.78
CA THR A 227 -45.32 7.92 -48.28
C THR A 227 -46.47 8.84 -48.69
N SER A 228 -46.27 9.63 -49.76
CA SER A 228 -47.29 10.53 -50.33
C SER A 228 -47.12 10.79 -51.85
N ALA A 229 -46.58 9.82 -52.60
CA ALA A 229 -46.54 9.85 -54.07
C ALA A 229 -46.92 8.49 -54.70
N PRO A 230 -47.63 8.46 -55.84
CA PRO A 230 -47.96 7.23 -56.56
C PRO A 230 -46.72 6.63 -57.26
N PRO A 231 -46.71 5.33 -57.59
CA PRO A 231 -45.52 4.62 -58.05
C PRO A 231 -45.08 5.07 -59.46
N GLN A 232 -43.93 5.74 -59.56
CA GLN A 232 -43.20 5.88 -60.82
C GLN A 232 -42.18 4.73 -60.95
N SER A 233 -42.36 3.92 -61.99
CA SER A 233 -41.53 2.75 -62.28
C SER A 233 -40.17 3.15 -62.88
N PHE A 234 -39.22 3.51 -62.02
CA PHE A 234 -37.87 3.89 -62.45
C PHE A 234 -37.01 2.63 -62.74
N PHE A 235 -36.95 2.23 -64.00
CA PHE A 235 -35.99 1.21 -64.46
C PHE A 235 -34.56 1.76 -64.38
N ALA A 236 -33.79 1.31 -63.39
CA ALA A 236 -32.35 1.48 -63.36
C ALA A 236 -31.66 0.33 -64.13
N PRO A 237 -30.69 0.60 -65.03
CA PRO A 237 -29.89 -0.45 -65.66
C PRO A 237 -29.01 -1.17 -64.61
N GLU A 238 -28.90 -2.50 -64.70
CA GLU A 238 -28.11 -3.28 -63.75
C GLU A 238 -26.60 -2.98 -63.89
N SER A 239 -25.98 -2.54 -62.80
CA SER A 239 -24.54 -2.26 -62.78
C SER A 239 -23.75 -3.58 -62.72
N SER A 240 -22.87 -3.78 -63.71
CA SER A 240 -22.17 -5.04 -63.95
C SER A 240 -21.21 -5.42 -62.81
N ARG A 241 -21.68 -6.27 -61.90
CA ARG A 241 -20.92 -6.77 -60.74
C ARG A 241 -19.63 -7.49 -61.19
N PRO A 242 -18.43 -7.06 -60.76
CA PRO A 242 -17.18 -7.77 -61.04
C PRO A 242 -17.20 -9.20 -60.47
N ARG A 243 -16.74 -10.17 -61.28
CA ARG A 243 -16.76 -11.60 -60.92
C ARG A 243 -15.63 -11.92 -59.93
N ARG A 244 -15.98 -12.37 -58.73
CA ARG A 244 -15.01 -12.88 -57.73
C ARG A 244 -14.24 -14.10 -58.31
N PRO A 245 -12.90 -14.14 -58.27
CA PRO A 245 -12.12 -15.33 -58.63
C PRO A 245 -12.36 -16.51 -57.67
N GLN A 246 -12.27 -17.74 -58.19
CA GLN A 246 -12.30 -18.97 -57.39
C GLN A 246 -10.89 -19.39 -56.92
N PRO A 247 -10.77 -20.21 -55.86
CA PRO A 247 -9.48 -20.49 -55.21
C PRO A 247 -8.70 -21.67 -55.79
N GLY A 248 -7.44 -21.41 -56.18
CA GLY A 248 -6.31 -22.28 -55.85
C GLY A 248 -5.81 -23.29 -56.90
N GLN A 249 -4.52 -23.17 -57.24
CA GLN A 249 -3.56 -24.29 -57.41
C GLN A 249 -2.12 -23.80 -57.12
N ARG A 250 -1.12 -24.69 -57.07
CA ARG A 250 0.17 -24.47 -56.36
C ARG A 250 1.41 -24.37 -57.27
N LEU A 251 2.31 -23.43 -56.94
CA LEU A 251 3.81 -23.50 -57.01
C LEU A 251 4.48 -23.84 -58.37
N PRO A 252 5.83 -23.82 -58.48
CA PRO A 252 6.86 -23.12 -57.68
C PRO A 252 7.83 -22.24 -58.53
N THR A 253 8.64 -21.39 -57.88
CA THR A 253 10.14 -21.25 -57.98
C THR A 253 10.59 -19.94 -57.32
N ALA A 254 11.90 -19.74 -57.09
CA ALA A 254 12.44 -18.65 -56.25
C ALA A 254 13.63 -17.88 -56.91
N PRO A 255 14.63 -17.34 -56.17
CA PRO A 255 15.12 -15.94 -56.16
C PRO A 255 16.32 -15.72 -57.14
N PRO A 256 17.19 -14.65 -57.11
CA PRO A 256 17.43 -13.52 -56.18
C PRO A 256 17.42 -12.12 -56.88
N HIS A 257 17.91 -10.94 -56.41
CA HIS A 257 19.04 -10.51 -55.54
C HIS A 257 18.87 -9.09 -54.94
N GLY A 258 19.66 -8.75 -53.89
CA GLY A 258 19.95 -7.38 -53.40
C GLY A 258 18.95 -6.79 -52.38
N GLY A 259 19.32 -6.05 -51.32
CA GLY A 259 20.63 -5.59 -50.80
C GLY A 259 21.22 -4.40 -51.60
N ILE A 260 21.67 -3.27 -51.01
CA ILE A 260 21.79 -2.77 -49.61
C ILE A 260 21.66 -1.20 -49.68
N GLN A 261 21.78 -0.31 -48.66
CA GLN A 261 22.31 -0.28 -47.28
C GLN A 261 21.55 0.77 -46.42
N THR A 262 21.96 1.00 -45.16
CA THR A 262 21.71 2.20 -44.34
C THR A 262 22.52 3.43 -44.81
N ASP A 263 22.20 4.63 -44.31
CA ASP A 263 23.14 5.49 -43.58
C ASP A 263 22.46 6.73 -42.94
N ILE A 264 23.09 7.24 -41.87
CA ILE A 264 22.71 8.38 -40.97
C ILE A 264 21.47 8.14 -40.08
#